data_AF-A0A6B2RSN7-F1
#
_entry.id   AF-A0A6B2RSN7-F1
#
_cell.length_a   1.000
_cell.length_b   1.000
_cell.length_c   1.000
_cell.angle_alpha   90.00
_cell.angle_beta   90.00
_cell.angle_gamma   90.00
#
_symmetry.space_group_name_H-M   'P 1'
#
loop_
_entity.id
_entity.type
_entity.pdbx_description
1 polymer ?
#
loop_
_entity_poly.entity_id
_entity_poly.type
_entity_poly.pdbx_seq_one_letter_code
_entity_poly.pdbx_strand_id
1 'polypeptide(L)'
;MSVTPATEAVDPSARVLGLEMSLLLPSSAPASWSPAVHEAARLLAGQPWERGDSSPTDLLTLSLLLFARTYSGDRVPHDVPVAELREALAGPADCEPKIIDEMTQALAETGQRTTITDPDTALWSLFNSARDQYAGRLNASGLADDIEPPSPGPSPMRGATDRLGQLFAEYAEDRERAVAPRVASSPLVIKAHQFKLVSTDSIVPLRCIYGDDVLEVHVDGPVATLECSKGHVHPLRARLDAAHVRMAVARATGSRPSAPGTHQLGELLIATPDLPRHLDPAETNVFLRAAVNRTSVGMRTGIVERITRRVRGFSARPR
;
A
#
# COMPACT_ATOMS: atom_id res chain seq x y z
N MET A 1 1.70 -39.97 15.61
CA MET A 1 1.34 -39.45 14.28
C MET A 1 1.44 -37.95 14.33
N SER A 2 2.54 -37.39 13.85
CA SER A 2 2.76 -35.94 13.84
C SER A 2 2.04 -35.38 12.61
N VAL A 3 0.98 -34.62 12.85
CA VAL A 3 0.31 -33.86 11.79
C VAL A 3 1.18 -32.65 11.50
N THR A 4 1.98 -32.74 10.45
CA THR A 4 2.59 -31.57 9.81
C THR A 4 1.45 -30.68 9.35
N PRO A 5 1.37 -29.38 9.74
CA PRO A 5 0.40 -28.51 9.14
C PRO A 5 0.77 -28.40 7.67
N ALA A 6 -0.12 -28.88 6.79
CA ALA A 6 -0.04 -28.56 5.39
C ALA A 6 -0.09 -27.04 5.30
N THR A 7 1.05 -26.42 4.97
CA THR A 7 1.11 -25.03 4.53
C THR A 7 0.32 -24.99 3.24
N GLU A 8 -1.00 -24.87 3.35
CA GLU A 8 -1.90 -24.64 2.24
C GLU A 8 -1.33 -23.44 1.50
N ALA A 9 -0.86 -23.66 0.27
CA ALA A 9 -0.23 -22.63 -0.53
C ALA A 9 -1.32 -21.60 -0.85
N VAL A 10 -1.47 -20.62 0.05
CA VAL A 10 -2.42 -19.53 -0.13
C VAL A 10 -2.10 -18.87 -1.46
N ASP A 11 -3.05 -18.93 -2.38
CA ASP A 11 -3.02 -18.32 -3.71
C ASP A 11 -2.36 -16.93 -3.62
N PRO A 12 -1.22 -16.71 -4.32
CA PRO A 12 -0.52 -15.45 -4.25
C PRO A 12 -1.38 -14.27 -4.74
N SER A 13 -2.38 -14.48 -5.61
CA SER A 13 -3.37 -13.44 -5.96
C SER A 13 -4.27 -13.08 -4.76
N ALA A 14 -4.72 -14.07 -3.98
CA ALA A 14 -5.48 -13.82 -2.75
C ALA A 14 -4.65 -13.10 -1.66
N ARG A 15 -3.32 -13.30 -1.64
CA ARG A 15 -2.42 -12.56 -0.73
C ARG A 15 -2.31 -11.10 -1.11
N VAL A 16 -2.16 -10.80 -2.40
CA VAL A 16 -2.09 -9.44 -2.93
C VAL A 16 -3.41 -8.72 -2.69
N LEU A 17 -4.53 -9.34 -3.05
CA LEU A 17 -5.87 -8.77 -2.79
C LEU A 17 -6.07 -8.49 -1.30
N GLY A 18 -5.69 -9.42 -0.41
CA GLY A 18 -5.79 -9.20 1.03
C GLY A 18 -4.94 -8.02 1.53
N LEU A 19 -3.74 -7.80 0.96
CA LEU A 19 -2.93 -6.63 1.24
C LEU A 19 -3.65 -5.35 0.82
N GLU A 20 -4.11 -5.27 -0.43
CA GLU A 20 -4.76 -4.05 -0.95
C GLU A 20 -6.06 -3.74 -0.17
N MET A 21 -6.85 -4.75 0.18
CA MET A 21 -7.99 -4.58 1.10
C MET A 21 -7.57 -3.97 2.45
N SER A 22 -6.46 -4.44 3.04
CA SER A 22 -6.00 -3.93 4.34
C SER A 22 -5.53 -2.46 4.28
N LEU A 23 -5.08 -2.00 3.11
CA LEU A 23 -4.72 -0.60 2.88
C LEU A 23 -5.95 0.28 2.68
N LEU A 24 -7.06 -0.30 2.21
CA LEU A 24 -8.31 0.42 2.09
C LEU A 24 -9.11 0.48 3.38
N LEU A 25 -8.75 -0.23 4.46
CA LEU A 25 -9.57 -0.33 5.68
C LEU A 25 -8.96 0.43 6.87
N PRO A 26 -8.91 1.79 6.86
CA PRO A 26 -8.49 2.54 8.04
C PRO A 26 -9.52 2.43 9.16
N SER A 27 -9.05 2.44 10.41
CA SER A 27 -9.88 2.30 11.60
C SER A 27 -10.86 3.45 11.81
N SER A 28 -10.59 4.62 11.21
CA SER A 28 -11.44 5.81 11.23
C SER A 28 -12.54 5.83 10.16
N ALA A 29 -12.60 4.81 9.29
CA ALA A 29 -13.62 4.74 8.24
C ALA A 29 -15.04 4.54 8.82
N PRO A 30 -16.09 5.05 8.15
CA PRO A 30 -17.47 4.76 8.51
C PRO A 30 -17.79 3.26 8.45
N ALA A 31 -18.73 2.79 9.27
CA ALA A 31 -19.10 1.37 9.35
C ALA A 31 -19.55 0.76 8.01
N SER A 32 -20.16 1.56 7.12
CA SER A 32 -20.60 1.13 5.78
C SER A 32 -19.45 0.93 4.79
N TRP A 33 -18.26 1.44 5.09
CA TRP A 33 -17.09 1.34 4.21
C TRP A 33 -16.53 -0.10 4.12
N SER A 34 -16.36 -0.77 5.26
CA SER A 34 -15.76 -2.11 5.29
C SER A 34 -16.55 -3.15 4.47
N PRO A 35 -17.90 -3.21 4.57
CA PRO A 35 -18.72 -4.03 3.67
C PRO A 35 -18.51 -3.72 2.18
N ALA A 36 -18.36 -2.44 1.82
CA ALA A 36 -18.15 -2.04 0.42
C ALA A 36 -16.82 -2.54 -0.13
N VAL A 37 -15.74 -2.45 0.67
CA VAL A 37 -14.42 -2.99 0.30
C VAL A 37 -14.46 -4.51 0.13
N HIS A 38 -15.12 -5.23 1.05
CA HIS A 38 -15.23 -6.69 0.97
C HIS A 38 -16.03 -7.15 -0.25
N GLU A 39 -17.11 -6.43 -0.57
CA GLU A 39 -17.92 -6.73 -1.75
C GLU A 39 -17.17 -6.41 -3.05
N ALA A 40 -16.47 -5.27 -3.12
CA ALA A 40 -15.60 -4.94 -4.24
C ALA A 40 -14.53 -6.03 -4.46
N ALA A 41 -13.89 -6.47 -3.38
CA ALA A 41 -12.91 -7.55 -3.41
C ALA A 41 -13.52 -8.87 -3.90
N ARG A 42 -14.76 -9.18 -3.51
CA ARG A 42 -15.48 -10.38 -3.97
C ARG A 42 -15.72 -10.34 -5.47
N LEU A 43 -16.19 -9.20 -5.99
CA LEU A 43 -16.42 -8.99 -7.42
C LEU A 43 -15.11 -9.10 -8.25
N LEU A 44 -13.96 -8.79 -7.64
CA LEU A 44 -12.63 -8.81 -8.26
C LEU A 44 -11.79 -10.08 -7.96
N ALA A 45 -12.25 -10.99 -7.10
CA ALA A 45 -11.44 -12.12 -6.61
C ALA A 45 -11.01 -13.11 -7.71
N GLY A 46 -11.70 -13.14 -8.85
CA GLY A 46 -11.36 -14.00 -10.00
C GLY A 46 -10.40 -13.37 -11.02
N GLN A 47 -9.89 -12.16 -10.77
CA GLN A 47 -8.95 -11.48 -11.67
C GLN A 47 -7.49 -11.77 -11.29
N PRO A 48 -6.54 -11.79 -12.26
CA PRO A 48 -5.12 -11.92 -11.94
C PRO A 48 -4.57 -10.63 -11.32
N TRP A 49 -4.28 -10.66 -10.02
CA TRP A 49 -3.79 -9.51 -9.25
C TRP A 49 -2.29 -9.23 -9.38
N GLU A 50 -1.52 -10.22 -9.84
CA GLU A 50 -0.05 -10.17 -9.85
C GLU A 50 0.57 -9.42 -11.04
N ARG A 51 -0.21 -9.08 -12.08
CA ARG A 51 0.33 -8.64 -13.37
C ARG A 51 0.07 -7.17 -13.75
N GLY A 52 -0.56 -6.36 -12.90
CA GLY A 52 -0.89 -4.99 -13.28
C GLY A 52 -0.83 -3.99 -12.13
N ASP A 53 -0.20 -2.84 -12.41
CA ASP A 53 -0.17 -1.64 -11.54
C ASP A 53 -1.56 -1.01 -11.32
N SER A 54 -2.58 -1.51 -12.05
CA SER A 54 -3.93 -0.96 -12.11
C SER A 54 -4.93 -1.55 -11.10
N SER A 55 -4.67 -2.77 -10.60
CA SER A 55 -5.59 -3.51 -9.72
C SER A 55 -5.96 -2.81 -8.40
N PRO A 56 -5.05 -2.06 -7.74
CA PRO A 56 -5.40 -1.32 -6.52
C PRO A 56 -6.42 -0.21 -6.76
N THR A 57 -6.30 0.52 -7.88
CA THR A 57 -7.21 1.61 -8.24
C THR A 57 -8.59 1.07 -8.64
N ASP A 58 -8.66 -0.11 -9.25
CA ASP A 58 -9.92 -0.77 -9.61
C ASP A 58 -10.71 -1.14 -8.35
N LEU A 59 -10.04 -1.73 -7.34
CA LEU A 59 -10.66 -2.03 -6.06
C LEU A 59 -11.09 -0.78 -5.30
N LEU A 60 -10.25 0.26 -5.25
CA LEU A 60 -10.62 1.53 -4.61
C LEU A 60 -11.84 2.16 -5.29
N THR A 61 -11.85 2.24 -6.61
CA THR A 61 -12.95 2.83 -7.40
C THR A 61 -14.25 2.06 -7.18
N LEU A 62 -14.20 0.72 -7.24
CA LEU A 62 -15.38 -0.11 -7.00
C LEU A 62 -15.86 -0.03 -5.54
N SER A 63 -14.95 0.05 -4.57
CA SER A 63 -15.30 0.23 -3.16
C SER A 63 -16.00 1.57 -2.92
N LEU A 64 -15.49 2.64 -3.51
CA LEU A 64 -16.09 3.98 -3.46
C LEU A 64 -17.47 4.02 -4.13
N LEU A 65 -17.65 3.33 -5.26
CA LEU A 65 -18.95 3.20 -5.93
C LEU A 65 -19.97 2.51 -5.01
N LEU A 66 -19.61 1.33 -4.51
CA LEU A 66 -20.49 0.55 -3.64
C LEU A 66 -20.82 1.31 -2.36
N PHE A 67 -19.84 2.01 -1.78
CA PHE A 67 -20.06 2.91 -0.65
C PHE A 67 -21.04 4.03 -1.00
N ALA A 68 -20.85 4.72 -2.13
CA ALA A 68 -21.75 5.79 -2.57
C ALA A 68 -23.20 5.33 -2.78
N ARG A 69 -23.39 4.06 -3.15
CA ARG A 69 -24.72 3.46 -3.33
C ARG A 69 -25.35 2.91 -2.05
N THR A 70 -24.61 2.86 -0.94
CA THR A 70 -25.07 2.16 0.28
C THR A 70 -24.82 2.92 1.59
N TYR A 71 -24.16 4.08 1.56
CA TYR A 71 -23.77 4.80 2.78
C TYR A 71 -24.95 5.22 3.68
N SER A 72 -26.16 5.43 3.11
CA SER A 72 -27.36 5.80 3.87
C SER A 72 -27.99 4.64 4.65
N GLY A 73 -27.55 3.40 4.43
CA GLY A 73 -27.92 2.24 5.24
C GLY A 73 -29.20 1.51 4.83
N ASP A 74 -29.91 1.96 3.81
CA ASP A 74 -31.13 1.28 3.31
C ASP A 74 -30.81 0.05 2.45
N ARG A 75 -29.56 -0.09 2.03
CA ARG A 75 -29.08 -1.13 1.12
C ARG A 75 -27.69 -1.58 1.54
N VAL A 76 -27.38 -2.87 1.42
CA VAL A 76 -26.02 -3.39 1.62
C VAL A 76 -25.28 -3.53 0.28
N PRO A 77 -23.94 -3.45 0.24
CA PRO A 77 -23.17 -3.53 -1.01
C PRO A 77 -23.48 -4.76 -1.86
N HIS A 78 -23.75 -5.90 -1.22
CA HIS A 78 -24.09 -7.15 -1.89
C HIS A 78 -25.38 -7.06 -2.74
N ASP A 79 -26.31 -6.18 -2.36
CA ASP A 79 -27.61 -6.04 -3.04
C ASP A 79 -27.55 -5.05 -4.23
N VAL A 80 -26.38 -4.49 -4.52
CA VAL A 80 -26.18 -3.58 -5.66
C VAL A 80 -25.97 -4.41 -6.94
N PRO A 81 -26.88 -4.36 -7.93
CA PRO A 81 -26.82 -5.20 -9.12
C PRO A 81 -25.67 -4.73 -10.01
N VAL A 82 -25.01 -5.69 -10.65
CA VAL A 82 -23.93 -5.40 -11.61
C VAL A 82 -24.41 -4.46 -12.73
N ALA A 83 -25.68 -4.54 -13.13
CA ALA A 83 -26.26 -3.62 -14.11
C ALA A 83 -26.22 -2.14 -13.66
N GLU A 84 -26.49 -1.86 -12.37
CA GLU A 84 -26.41 -0.51 -11.81
C GLU A 84 -24.96 -0.03 -11.74
N LEU A 85 -24.03 -0.92 -11.37
CA LEU A 85 -22.60 -0.61 -11.39
C LEU A 85 -22.12 -0.24 -12.80
N ARG A 86 -22.57 -0.99 -13.82
CA ARG A 86 -22.25 -0.71 -15.23
C ARG A 86 -22.78 0.64 -15.68
N GLU A 87 -24.00 0.98 -15.31
CA GLU A 87 -24.60 2.28 -15.65
C GLU A 87 -23.83 3.43 -15.00
N ALA A 88 -23.46 3.29 -13.72
CA ALA A 88 -22.69 4.31 -12.99
C ALA A 88 -21.29 4.53 -13.58
N LEU A 89 -20.68 3.48 -14.15
CA LEU A 89 -19.38 3.53 -14.79
C LEU A 89 -19.45 3.98 -16.27
N ALA A 90 -20.65 4.11 -16.85
CA ALA A 90 -20.80 4.54 -18.22
C ALA A 90 -20.57 6.04 -18.37
N GLY A 91 -19.84 6.44 -19.41
CA GLY A 91 -19.64 7.85 -19.74
C GLY A 91 -18.71 8.08 -20.93
N PRO A 92 -18.75 9.28 -21.54
CA PRO A 92 -17.87 9.66 -22.64
C PRO A 92 -16.39 9.51 -22.26
N ALA A 93 -15.53 9.03 -23.16
CA ALA A 93 -14.11 8.75 -22.89
C ALA A 93 -13.27 10.02 -22.59
N ASP A 94 -13.77 11.18 -22.99
CA ASP A 94 -13.13 12.49 -22.91
C ASP A 94 -13.52 13.27 -21.64
N CYS A 95 -14.37 12.72 -20.78
CA CYS A 95 -14.83 13.35 -19.55
C CYS A 95 -14.58 12.47 -18.32
N GLU A 96 -14.46 13.10 -17.14
CA GLU A 96 -14.49 12.36 -15.88
C GLU A 96 -15.87 11.70 -15.67
N PRO A 97 -15.93 10.53 -15.00
CA PRO A 97 -17.17 9.82 -14.80
C PRO A 97 -18.05 10.51 -13.74
N LYS A 98 -19.37 10.54 -13.97
CA LYS A 98 -20.37 11.15 -13.06
C LYS A 98 -20.35 10.56 -11.65
N ILE A 99 -19.89 9.33 -11.54
CA ILE A 99 -19.70 8.62 -10.27
C ILE A 99 -18.86 9.41 -9.25
N ILE A 100 -17.97 10.29 -9.70
CA ILE A 100 -17.15 11.15 -8.84
C ILE A 100 -18.02 12.08 -8.00
N ASP A 101 -19.11 12.61 -8.55
CA ASP A 101 -20.02 13.49 -7.84
C ASP A 101 -20.77 12.73 -6.74
N GLU A 102 -21.25 11.52 -7.06
CA GLU A 102 -21.91 10.62 -6.11
C GLU A 102 -20.97 10.20 -4.97
N MET A 103 -19.73 9.82 -5.30
CA MET A 103 -18.70 9.49 -4.32
C MET A 103 -18.36 10.70 -3.43
N THR A 104 -18.24 11.88 -4.05
CA THR A 104 -17.96 13.12 -3.32
C THR A 104 -19.07 13.44 -2.33
N GLN A 105 -20.33 13.26 -2.74
CA GLN A 105 -21.49 13.47 -1.87
C GLN A 105 -21.51 12.46 -0.72
N ALA A 106 -21.35 11.17 -1.00
CA ALA A 106 -21.34 10.13 0.03
C ALA A 106 -20.22 10.33 1.07
N LEU A 107 -19.03 10.72 0.62
CA LEU A 107 -17.92 11.08 1.51
C LEU A 107 -18.26 12.32 2.35
N ALA A 108 -18.93 13.32 1.77
CA ALA A 108 -19.37 14.51 2.50
C ALA A 108 -20.38 14.19 3.60
N GLU A 109 -21.41 13.40 3.27
CA GLU A 109 -22.49 13.07 4.20
C GLU A 109 -22.03 12.18 5.36
N THR A 110 -20.94 11.44 5.17
CA THR A 110 -20.33 10.61 6.21
C THR A 110 -19.17 11.29 6.96
N GLY A 111 -19.00 12.60 6.76
CA GLY A 111 -17.95 13.38 7.44
C GLY A 111 -16.52 13.07 6.97
N GLN A 112 -16.36 12.34 5.87
CA GLN A 112 -15.08 11.97 5.27
C GLN A 112 -14.61 13.04 4.28
N ARG A 113 -14.63 14.31 4.69
CA ARG A 113 -14.19 15.46 3.87
C ARG A 113 -13.10 16.25 4.56
N THR A 114 -12.26 16.92 3.76
CA THR A 114 -11.35 17.95 4.28
C THR A 114 -12.13 19.15 4.75
N THR A 115 -11.77 19.67 5.92
CA THR A 115 -12.10 21.03 6.32
C THR A 115 -10.81 21.85 6.39
N ILE A 116 -10.89 23.17 6.29
CA ILE A 116 -9.70 24.05 6.42
C ILE A 116 -8.96 23.81 7.76
N THR A 117 -9.68 23.31 8.76
CA THR A 117 -9.21 23.08 10.13
C THR A 117 -8.75 21.67 10.43
N ASP A 118 -9.02 20.68 9.57
CA ASP A 118 -8.76 19.27 9.86
C ASP A 118 -8.03 18.62 8.68
N PRO A 119 -6.86 17.98 8.89
CA PRO A 119 -6.17 17.25 7.83
C PRO A 119 -7.10 16.25 7.12
N ASP A 120 -6.89 16.07 5.81
CA ASP A 120 -7.62 15.11 4.99
C ASP A 120 -7.85 13.78 5.71
N THR A 121 -9.12 13.39 5.84
CA THR A 121 -9.47 12.06 6.33
C THR A 121 -8.85 10.98 5.44
N ALA A 122 -8.61 9.78 5.99
CA ALA A 122 -7.94 8.71 5.25
C ALA A 122 -8.68 8.34 3.95
N LEU A 123 -10.02 8.28 3.99
CA LEU A 123 -10.83 8.01 2.80
C LEU A 123 -10.82 9.17 1.80
N TRP A 124 -10.84 10.41 2.27
CA TRP A 124 -10.73 11.57 1.38
C TRP A 124 -9.37 11.62 0.68
N SER A 125 -8.28 11.31 1.39
CA SER A 125 -6.94 11.21 0.80
C SER A 125 -6.88 10.14 -0.29
N LEU A 126 -7.47 8.96 -0.06
CA LEU A 126 -7.55 7.89 -1.06
C LEU A 126 -8.34 8.34 -2.29
N PHE A 127 -9.50 8.95 -2.06
CA PHE A 127 -10.34 9.51 -3.13
C PHE A 127 -9.60 10.57 -3.95
N ASN A 128 -8.89 11.50 -3.28
CA ASN A 128 -8.08 12.52 -3.92
C ASN A 128 -6.99 11.92 -4.80
N SER A 129 -6.27 10.92 -4.31
CA SER A 129 -5.23 10.24 -5.10
C SER A 129 -5.80 9.55 -6.34
N ALA A 130 -6.99 8.95 -6.24
CA ALA A 130 -7.63 8.28 -7.38
C ALA A 130 -8.18 9.27 -8.41
N ARG A 131 -8.68 10.44 -7.98
CA ARG A 131 -9.24 11.47 -8.88
C ARG A 131 -8.20 12.47 -9.41
N ASP A 132 -6.94 12.35 -9.01
CA ASP A 132 -5.90 13.31 -9.37
C ASP A 132 -5.53 13.24 -10.86
N GLN A 133 -6.10 14.15 -11.66
CA GLN A 133 -5.84 14.34 -13.10
C GLN A 133 -4.41 14.77 -13.42
N TYR A 134 -3.66 15.22 -12.42
CA TYR A 134 -2.29 15.64 -12.54
C TYR A 134 -1.30 14.56 -12.10
N ALA A 135 -1.78 13.42 -11.57
CA ALA A 135 -0.95 12.32 -11.10
C ALA A 135 0.20 12.77 -10.16
N GLY A 136 -0.10 13.67 -9.24
CA GLY A 136 0.82 14.21 -8.25
C GLY A 136 1.73 15.34 -8.76
N ARG A 137 1.64 15.74 -10.03
CA ARG A 137 2.51 16.76 -10.65
C ARG A 137 2.34 18.16 -10.05
N LEU A 138 1.23 18.44 -9.35
CA LEU A 138 0.99 19.72 -8.70
C LEU A 138 1.48 19.78 -7.23
N ASN A 139 1.79 18.64 -6.62
CA ASN A 139 2.20 18.57 -5.20
C ASN A 139 3.70 18.84 -4.99
N ALA A 140 4.48 18.92 -6.07
CA ALA A 140 5.85 19.40 -6.00
C ALA A 140 5.82 20.93 -5.98
N SER A 141 6.07 21.51 -4.79
CA SER A 141 6.41 22.92 -4.62
C SER A 141 7.41 23.35 -5.70
N GLY A 142 6.98 24.11 -6.70
CA GLY A 142 7.89 24.52 -7.78
C GLY A 142 7.29 24.77 -9.16
N LEU A 143 5.96 24.86 -9.33
CA LEU A 143 5.50 25.75 -10.39
C LEU A 143 5.82 27.15 -9.87
N ALA A 144 6.93 27.71 -10.35
CA ALA A 144 7.14 29.15 -10.25
C ALA A 144 5.89 29.83 -10.84
N ASP A 145 5.53 31.01 -10.32
CA ASP A 145 4.28 31.71 -10.68
C ASP A 145 4.11 31.95 -12.20
N ASP A 146 5.16 31.72 -12.99
CA ASP A 146 5.26 31.87 -14.44
C ASP A 146 5.15 30.55 -15.25
N ILE A 147 5.05 29.39 -14.61
CA ILE A 147 4.88 28.11 -15.31
C ILE A 147 3.40 27.73 -15.34
N GLU A 148 2.81 27.77 -16.54
CA GLU A 148 1.46 27.26 -16.76
C GLU A 148 1.39 25.78 -16.35
N PRO A 149 0.44 25.38 -15.47
CA PRO A 149 0.32 24.00 -15.06
C PRO A 149 0.09 23.11 -16.30
N PRO A 150 0.64 21.88 -16.33
CA PRO A 150 0.42 20.98 -17.45
C PRO A 150 -1.08 20.76 -17.64
N SER A 151 -1.55 20.62 -18.88
CA SER A 151 -2.96 20.32 -19.13
C SER A 151 -3.36 19.05 -18.36
N PRO A 152 -4.53 19.05 -17.67
CA PRO A 152 -4.99 17.88 -16.96
C PRO A 152 -5.18 16.70 -17.93
N GLY A 153 -4.81 15.50 -17.47
CA GLY A 153 -5.06 14.25 -18.18
C GLY A 153 -6.21 13.47 -17.52
N PRO A 154 -6.55 12.27 -18.03
CA PRO A 154 -7.52 11.40 -17.37
C PRO A 154 -7.00 10.96 -16.00
N SER A 155 -7.86 10.99 -14.97
CA SER A 155 -7.52 10.52 -13.64
C SER A 155 -7.24 9.00 -13.59
N PRO A 156 -6.50 8.48 -12.59
CA PRO A 156 -6.41 7.04 -12.33
C PRO A 156 -7.78 6.36 -12.21
N MET A 157 -8.75 7.05 -11.59
CA MET A 157 -10.13 6.59 -11.43
C MET A 157 -10.85 6.46 -12.77
N ARG A 158 -10.58 7.34 -13.74
CA ARG A 158 -11.10 7.19 -15.10
C ARG A 158 -10.62 5.90 -15.74
N GLY A 159 -9.32 5.63 -15.68
CA GLY A 159 -8.77 4.37 -16.21
C GLY A 159 -9.35 3.14 -15.52
N ALA A 160 -9.60 3.22 -14.21
CA ALA A 160 -10.28 2.15 -13.47
C ALA A 160 -11.73 1.97 -13.90
N THR A 161 -12.45 3.06 -14.15
CA THR A 161 -13.83 3.04 -14.62
C THR A 161 -13.96 2.29 -15.95
N ASP A 162 -13.07 2.57 -16.91
CA ASP A 162 -13.07 1.90 -18.21
C ASP A 162 -12.78 0.39 -18.08
N ARG A 163 -11.81 0.00 -17.23
CA ARG A 163 -11.48 -1.41 -16.97
C ARG A 163 -12.60 -2.15 -16.25
N LEU A 164 -13.21 -1.53 -15.24
CA LEU A 164 -14.35 -2.09 -14.53
C LEU A 164 -15.58 -2.23 -15.45
N GLY A 165 -15.80 -1.26 -16.35
CA GLY A 165 -16.84 -1.34 -17.37
C GLY A 165 -16.66 -2.54 -18.30
N GLN A 166 -15.43 -2.79 -18.77
CA GLN A 166 -15.08 -3.98 -19.56
C GLN A 166 -15.27 -5.27 -18.76
N LEU A 167 -14.78 -5.30 -17.51
CA LEU A 167 -14.93 -6.43 -16.61
C LEU A 167 -16.39 -6.82 -16.40
N PHE A 168 -17.26 -5.83 -16.23
CA PHE A 168 -18.68 -6.05 -16.01
C PHE A 168 -19.48 -6.34 -17.28
N ALA A 169 -18.94 -6.03 -18.46
CA ALA A 169 -19.52 -6.45 -19.74
C ALA A 169 -19.50 -7.98 -19.89
N GLU A 170 -18.45 -8.62 -19.37
CA GLU A 170 -18.20 -10.06 -19.44
C GLU A 170 -18.51 -10.79 -18.10
N TYR A 171 -19.26 -10.15 -17.21
CA TYR A 171 -19.54 -10.70 -15.89
C TYR A 171 -20.47 -11.92 -15.98
N ALA A 172 -19.99 -13.08 -15.55
CA ALA A 172 -20.76 -14.33 -15.52
C ALA A 172 -21.28 -14.63 -14.10
N GLU A 173 -22.47 -15.25 -14.02
CA GLU A 173 -23.12 -15.64 -12.75
C GLU A 173 -22.23 -16.53 -11.86
N ASP A 174 -21.33 -17.33 -12.43
CA ASP A 174 -20.40 -18.16 -11.64
C ASP A 174 -19.45 -17.33 -10.75
N ARG A 175 -19.21 -16.06 -11.08
CA ARG A 175 -18.43 -15.13 -10.24
C ARG A 175 -19.17 -14.74 -8.96
N GLU A 176 -20.47 -14.95 -8.88
CA GLU A 176 -21.24 -14.70 -7.67
C GLU A 176 -20.82 -15.61 -6.51
N ARG A 177 -20.21 -16.77 -6.81
CA ARG A 177 -19.68 -17.71 -5.81
C ARG A 177 -18.27 -17.39 -5.34
N ALA A 178 -17.62 -16.35 -5.86
CA ALA A 178 -16.28 -15.97 -5.46
C ALA A 178 -16.24 -15.57 -3.98
N VAL A 179 -15.11 -15.86 -3.31
CA VAL A 179 -14.91 -15.53 -1.90
C VAL A 179 -13.73 -14.58 -1.79
N ALA A 180 -13.95 -13.39 -1.20
CA ALA A 180 -12.89 -12.45 -0.89
C ALA A 180 -12.08 -12.90 0.34
N PRO A 181 -10.79 -12.54 0.44
CA PRO A 181 -10.04 -12.64 1.68
C PRO A 181 -10.76 -11.89 2.80
N ARG A 182 -10.84 -12.48 4.00
CA ARG A 182 -11.34 -11.79 5.18
C ARG A 182 -10.25 -10.92 5.78
N VAL A 183 -10.48 -9.60 5.84
CA VAL A 183 -9.51 -8.61 6.34
C VAL A 183 -10.18 -7.71 7.38
N ALA A 184 -9.54 -7.53 8.53
CA ALA A 184 -10.07 -6.70 9.59
C ALA A 184 -9.72 -5.22 9.39
N SER A 185 -10.64 -4.32 9.75
CA SER A 185 -10.36 -2.89 9.95
C SER A 185 -9.70 -2.72 11.31
N SER A 186 -8.39 -2.93 11.38
CA SER A 186 -7.62 -2.76 12.62
C SER A 186 -6.20 -2.33 12.32
N PRO A 187 -5.63 -1.43 13.14
CA PRO A 187 -4.26 -0.98 12.94
C PRO A 187 -3.28 -2.13 13.17
N LEU A 188 -2.17 -2.08 12.43
CA LEU A 188 -0.99 -2.89 12.63
C LEU A 188 0.01 -2.06 13.44
N VAL A 189 0.47 -2.61 14.56
CA VAL A 189 1.43 -1.97 15.46
C VAL A 189 2.71 -2.79 15.49
N ILE A 190 3.83 -2.16 15.18
CA ILE A 190 5.13 -2.81 15.16
C ILE A 190 6.05 -2.15 16.19
N LYS A 191 6.59 -2.97 17.09
CA LYS A 191 7.67 -2.58 18.00
C LYS A 191 8.93 -3.34 17.61
N ALA A 192 10.01 -2.62 17.31
CA ALA A 192 11.28 -3.25 16.96
C ALA A 192 12.45 -2.56 17.67
N HIS A 193 13.52 -3.32 17.96
CA HIS A 193 14.75 -2.69 18.47
C HIS A 193 15.42 -1.83 17.40
N GLN A 194 15.30 -2.22 16.12
CA GLN A 194 15.81 -1.45 15.00
C GLN A 194 14.85 -1.52 13.81
N PHE A 195 14.50 -0.35 13.29
CA PHE A 195 13.86 -0.20 11.98
C PHE A 195 14.91 0.28 10.97
N LYS A 196 15.01 -0.39 9.83
CA LYS A 196 15.91 0.00 8.75
C LYS A 196 15.15 0.16 7.45
N LEU A 197 15.43 1.25 6.75
CA LEU A 197 14.99 1.46 5.38
C LEU A 197 16.04 0.92 4.43
N VAL A 198 15.60 0.17 3.43
CA VAL A 198 16.45 -0.52 2.48
C VAL A 198 16.05 -0.13 1.07
N SER A 199 16.96 0.54 0.35
CA SER A 199 16.89 0.74 -1.09
C SER A 199 17.75 -0.30 -1.82
N THR A 200 17.88 -0.19 -3.13
CA THR A 200 18.81 -1.04 -3.91
C THR A 200 20.26 -0.94 -3.42
N ASP A 201 20.67 0.25 -2.97
CA ASP A 201 22.05 0.65 -2.76
C ASP A 201 22.34 1.27 -1.39
N SER A 202 21.37 1.25 -0.47
CA SER A 202 21.53 1.83 0.86
C SER A 202 20.76 1.06 1.92
N ILE A 203 21.27 1.11 3.15
CA ILE A 203 20.60 0.63 4.35
C ILE A 203 20.75 1.74 5.38
N VAL A 204 19.65 2.39 5.74
CA VAL A 204 19.66 3.52 6.68
C VAL A 204 18.73 3.23 7.85
N PRO A 205 19.13 3.57 9.09
CA PRO A 205 18.22 3.47 10.23
C PRO A 205 17.05 4.43 10.02
N LEU A 206 15.83 3.95 10.30
CA LEU A 206 14.68 4.82 10.37
C LEU A 206 14.80 5.70 11.61
N ARG A 207 14.72 7.02 11.41
CA ARG A 207 14.82 8.04 12.45
C ARG A 207 13.65 8.99 12.35
N CYS A 208 13.23 9.57 13.46
CA CYS A 208 12.27 10.67 13.44
C CYS A 208 12.91 11.91 12.77
N ILE A 209 12.09 12.93 12.47
CA ILE A 209 12.57 14.18 11.84
C ILE A 209 13.61 14.93 12.69
N TYR A 210 13.66 14.66 13.99
CA TYR A 210 14.65 15.23 14.92
C TYR A 210 15.88 14.33 15.15
N GLY A 211 15.95 13.17 14.48
CA GLY A 211 17.08 12.24 14.56
C GLY A 211 17.00 11.16 15.65
N ASP A 212 15.93 11.13 16.46
CA ASP A 212 15.73 10.12 17.50
C ASP A 212 15.44 8.73 16.91
N ASP A 213 15.78 7.70 17.70
CA ASP A 213 15.39 6.31 17.41
C ASP A 213 13.86 6.15 17.39
N VAL A 214 13.37 5.46 16.37
CA VAL A 214 11.98 5.02 16.27
C VAL A 214 11.78 3.79 17.12
N LEU A 215 10.75 3.81 17.98
CA LEU A 215 10.38 2.69 18.84
C LEU A 215 9.21 1.90 18.27
N GLU A 216 8.28 2.61 17.63
CA GLU A 216 7.03 2.04 17.16
C GLU A 216 6.69 2.56 15.76
N VAL A 217 6.14 1.68 14.93
CA VAL A 217 5.52 2.04 13.65
C VAL A 217 4.09 1.56 13.69
N HIS A 218 3.16 2.44 13.35
CA HIS A 218 1.74 2.13 13.26
C HIS A 218 1.30 2.25 11.81
N VAL A 219 0.54 1.26 11.33
CA VAL A 219 -0.07 1.26 10.01
C VAL A 219 -1.58 1.14 10.19
N ASP A 220 -2.31 2.16 9.74
CA ASP A 220 -3.77 2.18 9.76
C ASP A 220 -4.30 2.52 8.37
N GLY A 221 -4.94 1.53 7.71
CA GLY A 221 -5.28 1.60 6.30
C GLY A 221 -4.07 2.02 5.44
N PRO A 222 -4.16 3.15 4.71
CA PRO A 222 -3.09 3.62 3.83
C PRO A 222 -2.02 4.44 4.57
N VAL A 223 -2.23 4.75 5.85
CA VAL A 223 -1.38 5.67 6.61
C VAL A 223 -0.37 4.89 7.44
N ALA A 224 0.91 5.24 7.30
CA ALA A 224 1.96 4.81 8.21
C ALA A 224 2.44 6.00 9.05
N THR A 225 2.51 5.81 10.36
CA THR A 225 3.07 6.75 11.33
C THR A 225 4.18 6.09 12.14
N LEU A 226 5.11 6.90 12.65
CA LEU A 226 6.11 6.45 13.61
C LEU A 226 5.89 7.13 14.96
N GLU A 227 6.35 6.46 16.02
CA GLU A 227 6.56 7.05 17.34
C GLU A 227 8.04 6.86 17.74
N CYS A 228 8.70 7.95 18.12
CA CYS A 228 10.11 7.92 18.53
C CYS A 228 10.28 7.80 20.04
N SER A 229 11.52 7.56 20.49
CA SER A 229 11.88 7.46 21.91
C SER A 229 11.63 8.70 22.76
N LYS A 230 11.29 9.83 22.14
CA LYS A 230 10.88 11.09 22.80
C LYS A 230 9.36 11.31 22.79
N GLY A 231 8.58 10.37 22.26
CA GLY A 231 7.13 10.48 22.15
C GLY A 231 6.65 11.33 20.97
N HIS A 232 7.52 11.68 20.03
CA HIS A 232 7.10 12.39 18.82
C HIS A 232 6.39 11.42 17.86
N VAL A 233 5.18 11.80 17.42
CA VAL A 233 4.39 11.05 16.43
C VAL A 233 4.36 11.80 15.11
N HIS A 234 4.76 11.15 14.02
CA HIS A 234 4.80 11.79 12.70
C HIS A 234 4.26 10.88 11.58
N PRO A 235 3.47 11.43 10.64
CA PRO A 235 3.17 10.76 9.40
C PRO A 235 4.43 10.68 8.52
N LEU A 236 4.60 9.56 7.84
CA LEU A 236 5.85 9.23 7.14
C LEU A 236 5.75 9.39 5.61
N ARG A 237 4.93 10.34 5.13
CA ARG A 237 4.43 10.46 3.75
C ARG A 237 5.46 10.35 2.61
N ALA A 238 6.76 10.51 2.85
CA ALA A 238 7.82 10.39 1.83
C ALA A 238 8.79 9.22 2.01
N ARG A 239 8.80 8.52 3.16
CA ARG A 239 9.86 7.54 3.51
C ARG A 239 9.33 6.14 3.82
N LEU A 240 8.07 6.01 4.22
CA LEU A 240 7.45 4.75 4.60
C LEU A 240 6.08 4.64 3.92
N ASP A 241 5.89 3.58 3.16
CA ASP A 241 4.60 3.21 2.59
C ASP A 241 3.97 2.07 3.40
N ALA A 242 2.67 2.18 3.70
CA ALA A 242 1.94 1.21 4.51
C ALA A 242 2.03 -0.21 3.95
N ALA A 243 2.03 -0.35 2.62
CA ALA A 243 2.16 -1.65 1.97
C ALA A 243 3.54 -2.28 2.20
N HIS A 244 4.61 -1.50 2.03
CA HIS A 244 5.98 -1.95 2.27
C HIS A 244 6.21 -2.40 3.72
N VAL A 245 5.61 -1.72 4.70
CA VAL A 245 5.68 -2.10 6.12
C VAL A 245 4.97 -3.43 6.36
N ARG A 246 3.74 -3.57 5.86
CA ARG A 246 2.95 -4.81 5.97
C ARG A 246 3.69 -5.99 5.33
N MET A 247 4.29 -5.78 4.17
CA MET A 247 5.13 -6.79 3.51
C MET A 247 6.37 -7.14 4.33
N ALA A 248 7.05 -6.16 4.92
CA ALA A 248 8.21 -6.40 5.79
C ALA A 248 7.84 -7.25 7.02
N VAL A 249 6.71 -6.95 7.67
CA VAL A 249 6.22 -7.71 8.83
C VAL A 249 5.85 -9.13 8.42
N ALA A 250 5.14 -9.30 7.30
CA ALA A 250 4.79 -10.63 6.77
C ALA A 250 6.04 -11.49 6.53
N ARG A 251 7.09 -10.91 5.92
CA ARG A 251 8.37 -11.60 5.71
C ARG A 251 9.05 -11.97 7.04
N ALA A 252 9.11 -11.03 7.99
CA ALA A 252 9.77 -11.25 9.28
C ALA A 252 9.06 -12.28 10.18
N THR A 253 7.75 -12.45 10.02
CA THR A 253 6.92 -13.28 10.91
C THR A 253 6.36 -14.54 10.26
N GLY A 254 6.44 -14.66 8.93
CA GLY A 254 5.76 -15.71 8.16
C GLY A 254 4.24 -15.54 8.08
N SER A 255 3.70 -14.41 8.53
CA SER A 255 2.27 -14.11 8.50
C SER A 255 1.80 -13.58 7.13
N ARG A 256 0.49 -13.38 6.97
CA ARG A 256 -0.07 -12.71 5.79
C ARG A 256 0.17 -11.19 5.87
N PRO A 257 0.43 -10.48 4.76
CA PRO A 257 0.59 -9.02 4.76
C PRO A 257 -0.63 -8.25 5.29
N SER A 258 -1.81 -8.85 5.20
CA SER A 258 -3.07 -8.29 5.71
C SER A 258 -3.28 -8.51 7.22
N ALA A 259 -2.35 -9.16 7.92
CA ALA A 259 -2.52 -9.47 9.34
C ALA A 259 -2.57 -8.18 10.18
N PRO A 260 -3.58 -8.03 11.06
CA PRO A 260 -3.63 -6.94 12.02
C PRO A 260 -2.88 -7.30 13.32
N GLY A 261 -2.80 -6.35 14.24
CA GLY A 261 -2.38 -6.60 15.63
C GLY A 261 -1.00 -6.03 15.96
N THR A 262 -0.44 -6.49 17.08
CA THR A 262 0.83 -5.99 17.60
C THR A 262 1.94 -7.02 17.43
N HIS A 263 3.07 -6.62 16.84
CA HIS A 263 4.24 -7.45 16.64
C HIS A 263 5.46 -6.87 17.33
N GLN A 264 6.17 -7.70 18.09
CA GLN A 264 7.46 -7.36 18.71
C GLN A 264 8.57 -8.08 17.93
N LEU A 265 9.47 -7.31 17.32
CA LEU A 265 10.53 -7.81 16.45
C LEU A 265 11.91 -7.36 16.95
N GLY A 266 12.96 -8.12 16.60
CA GLY A 266 14.33 -7.68 16.87
C GLY A 266 14.74 -6.56 15.92
N GLU A 267 14.76 -6.87 14.62
CA GLU A 267 15.06 -5.94 13.55
C GLU A 267 13.95 -6.06 12.48
N LEU A 268 13.57 -4.94 11.88
CA LEU A 268 12.68 -4.91 10.73
C LEU A 268 13.33 -4.15 9.56
N LEU A 269 13.48 -4.86 8.44
CA LEU A 269 13.97 -4.32 7.18
C LEU A 269 12.78 -3.93 6.29
N ILE A 270 12.60 -2.64 6.07
CA ILE A 270 11.50 -2.08 5.28
C ILE A 270 12.08 -1.60 3.96
N ALA A 271 11.58 -2.13 2.84
CA ALA A 271 11.94 -1.63 1.53
C ALA A 271 11.41 -0.20 1.35
N THR A 272 12.21 0.66 0.73
CA THR A 272 11.80 2.04 0.41
C THR A 272 10.77 2.06 -0.73
N PRO A 273 9.91 3.10 -0.83
CA PRO A 273 8.82 3.13 -1.82
C PRO A 273 9.25 3.08 -3.30
N ASP A 274 10.52 3.34 -3.61
CA ASP A 274 11.12 3.20 -4.95
C ASP A 274 11.35 1.74 -5.36
N LEU A 275 11.32 0.80 -4.41
CA LEU A 275 11.38 -0.62 -4.71
C LEU A 275 9.96 -1.18 -4.94
N PRO A 276 9.79 -2.13 -5.87
CA PRO A 276 8.53 -2.84 -6.00
C PRO A 276 8.16 -3.62 -4.72
N ARG A 277 6.90 -3.51 -4.29
CA ARG A 277 6.35 -4.13 -3.06
C ARG A 277 6.63 -5.63 -2.92
N HIS A 278 6.68 -6.35 -4.05
CA HIS A 278 6.85 -7.81 -4.09
C HIS A 278 8.31 -8.26 -3.93
N LEU A 279 9.30 -7.36 -4.11
CA LEU A 279 10.70 -7.74 -3.99
C LEU A 279 11.14 -7.83 -2.53
N ASP A 280 11.97 -8.82 -2.23
CA ASP A 280 12.65 -8.90 -0.95
C ASP A 280 13.85 -7.92 -0.96
N PRO A 281 13.91 -6.94 -0.03
CA PRO A 281 15.07 -6.05 0.10
C PRO A 281 16.39 -6.82 0.32
N ALA A 282 16.38 -8.01 0.93
CA ALA A 282 17.58 -8.83 1.08
C ALA A 282 18.11 -9.40 -0.24
N GLU A 283 17.23 -9.60 -1.23
CA GLU A 283 17.56 -10.12 -2.55
C GLU A 283 17.90 -9.04 -3.57
N THR A 284 17.53 -7.78 -3.32
CA THR A 284 17.79 -6.63 -4.21
C THR A 284 18.93 -5.76 -3.72
N ASN A 285 19.07 -5.56 -2.40
CA ASN A 285 20.09 -4.68 -1.85
C ASN A 285 21.51 -5.23 -2.02
N VAL A 286 22.41 -4.43 -2.60
CA VAL A 286 23.78 -4.85 -2.90
C VAL A 286 24.59 -5.29 -1.67
N PHE A 287 24.33 -4.71 -0.49
CA PHE A 287 25.05 -5.04 0.74
C PHE A 287 24.48 -6.28 1.42
N LEU A 288 23.16 -6.45 1.45
CA LEU A 288 22.51 -7.63 2.03
C LEU A 288 22.78 -8.89 1.19
N ARG A 289 22.65 -8.80 -0.13
CA ARG A 289 22.95 -9.91 -1.05
C ARG A 289 24.37 -10.42 -0.90
N ALA A 290 25.34 -9.52 -0.73
CA ALA A 290 26.73 -9.88 -0.52
C ALA A 290 26.96 -10.63 0.80
N ALA A 291 26.11 -10.41 1.82
CA ALA A 291 26.17 -11.14 3.09
C ALA A 291 25.51 -12.53 2.97
N VAL A 292 24.38 -12.63 2.25
CA VAL A 292 23.69 -13.91 1.98
C VAL A 292 24.56 -14.83 1.11
N ASN A 293 25.19 -14.30 0.06
CA ASN A 293 26.10 -15.08 -0.79
C ASN A 293 27.42 -15.48 -0.10
N ARG A 294 27.77 -14.84 1.02
CA ARG A 294 28.93 -15.21 1.85
C ARG A 294 28.62 -16.30 2.87
N THR A 295 27.35 -16.54 3.18
CA THR A 295 26.94 -17.62 4.10
C THR A 295 26.72 -18.95 3.38
N SER A 296 26.50 -18.94 2.06
CA SER A 296 26.39 -20.14 1.20
C SER A 296 27.73 -20.65 0.64
N VAL A 297 28.80 -19.84 0.67
CA VAL A 297 30.16 -20.28 0.30
C VAL A 297 31.01 -20.35 1.58
N GLY A 298 31.23 -21.58 2.05
CA GLY A 298 31.88 -21.85 3.32
C GLY A 298 33.30 -21.30 3.46
N MET A 299 33.69 -21.20 4.73
CA MET A 299 35.05 -21.09 5.27
C MET A 299 35.81 -19.75 5.12
N ARG A 300 35.84 -19.07 6.28
CA ARG A 300 36.99 -18.48 7.00
C ARG A 300 38.14 -17.82 6.20
N THR A 301 38.57 -16.69 6.77
CA THR A 301 39.86 -15.98 6.61
C THR A 301 40.09 -15.26 5.28
N GLY A 302 40.00 -13.92 5.30
CA GLY A 302 40.56 -13.11 4.20
C GLY A 302 40.11 -11.64 4.12
N ILE A 303 39.07 -11.21 4.86
CA ILE A 303 38.55 -9.84 4.74
C ILE A 303 39.41 -8.83 5.53
N VAL A 304 39.87 -9.18 6.74
CA VAL A 304 40.76 -8.29 7.52
C VAL A 304 42.11 -8.10 6.81
N GLU A 305 42.63 -9.13 6.14
CA GLU A 305 43.85 -9.04 5.32
C GLU A 305 43.67 -8.18 4.05
N ARG A 306 42.48 -8.17 3.43
CA ARG A 306 42.22 -7.33 2.25
C ARG A 306 42.04 -5.86 2.61
N ILE A 307 41.43 -5.56 3.76
CA ILE A 307 41.25 -4.17 4.22
C ILE A 307 42.60 -3.59 4.69
N THR A 308 43.43 -4.34 5.42
CA THR A 308 44.78 -3.88 5.82
C THR A 308 45.75 -3.75 4.65
N ARG A 309 45.65 -4.58 3.61
CA ARG A 309 46.49 -4.47 2.40
C ARG A 309 46.15 -3.23 1.55
N ARG A 310 44.89 -2.77 1.58
CA ARG A 310 44.46 -1.56 0.85
C ARG A 310 44.81 -0.25 1.58
N VAL A 311 44.82 -0.26 2.91
CA VAL A 311 45.22 0.91 3.73
C VAL A 311 46.74 1.07 3.79
N ARG A 312 47.53 -0.01 3.79
CA ARG A 312 49.01 0.08 3.74
C ARG A 312 49.58 0.37 2.35
N GLY A 313 48.81 0.17 1.28
CA GLY A 313 49.25 0.44 -0.09
C GLY A 313 49.24 1.91 -0.52
N PHE A 314 48.64 2.80 0.28
CA PHE A 314 48.54 4.24 -0.04
C PHE A 314 49.62 5.13 0.60
N SER A 315 50.54 4.56 1.40
CA SER A 315 51.56 5.34 2.11
C SER A 315 53.01 5.05 1.71
N ALA A 316 53.26 4.44 0.55
CA ALA A 316 54.62 4.28 0.04
C ALA A 316 54.69 4.35 -1.48
N ARG A 317 54.81 5.56 -2.02
CA ARG A 317 55.67 5.83 -3.17
C ARG A 317 56.55 7.05 -2.85
N PRO A 318 57.87 6.88 -2.69
CA PRO A 318 58.80 7.99 -2.68
C PRO A 318 59.16 8.40 -4.11
N ARG A 319 59.09 9.72 -4.33
CA ARG A 319 59.59 10.56 -5.45
C ARG A 319 59.19 10.17 -6.86
#